data_AF-A0A6B3GBE1-F1
#
_entry.id   AF-A0A6B3GBE1-F1
#
_cell.length_a   1.000
_cell.length_b   1.000
_cell.length_c   1.000
_cell.angle_alpha   90.00
_cell.angle_beta   90.00
_cell.angle_gamma   90.00
#
_symmetry.space_group_name_H-M   'P 1'
#
loop_
_entity.id
_entity.type
_entity.pdbx_description
1 polymer ?
#
loop_
_entity_poly.entity_id
_entity_poly.type
_entity_poly.pdbx_seq_one_letter_code
_entity_poly.pdbx_strand_id
1 'polypeptide(L)'
;GLTYTYKLRQGVKFSDGKAFGAKDVVFTYRTILDEKTNNPSRTELDAVKDVTAKGEDTVVFTLKYPYAPFAQRTVLPIAPEHIAGRQDVNTGAFTTKPVGTGPYVLTKWSKGEKLSFTANPDYWGGAPEVKKFTMAIIKDD
;
A
#
# COMPACT_ATOMS: atom_id res chain seq x y z
N GLY A 1 15.45 11.85 -17.53
CA GLY A 1 14.84 11.26 -16.33
C GLY A 1 13.38 11.65 -16.20
N LEU A 2 12.54 11.26 -17.17
CA LEU A 2 11.08 11.42 -17.10
C LEU A 2 10.37 10.08 -16.93
N THR A 3 11.08 8.96 -17.09
CA THR A 3 10.50 7.62 -17.02
C THR A 3 11.25 6.82 -15.97
N TYR A 4 10.50 6.24 -15.05
CA TYR A 4 11.00 5.35 -14.01
C TYR A 4 10.32 3.99 -14.18
N THR A 5 11.13 2.95 -14.39
CA THR A 5 10.63 1.57 -14.55
C THR A 5 11.09 0.74 -13.37
N TYR A 6 10.14 0.12 -12.68
CA TYR A 6 10.38 -0.75 -11.54
C TYR A 6 10.01 -2.19 -11.88
N LYS A 7 10.91 -3.11 -11.55
CA LYS A 7 10.63 -4.54 -11.50
C LYS A 7 10.19 -4.92 -10.08
N LEU A 8 9.04 -5.57 -9.98
CA LEU A 8 8.46 -5.97 -8.72
C LEU A 8 9.07 -7.30 -8.25
N ARG A 9 9.16 -7.45 -6.93
CA ARG A 9 9.55 -8.70 -6.29
C ARG A 9 8.54 -9.79 -6.66
N GLN A 10 9.04 -10.95 -7.07
CA GLN A 10 8.23 -12.10 -7.41
C GLN A 10 7.80 -12.89 -6.16
N GLY A 11 6.66 -13.58 -6.25
CA GLY A 11 6.17 -14.47 -5.19
C GLY A 11 5.61 -13.77 -3.94
N VAL A 12 5.42 -12.45 -3.98
CA VAL A 12 4.81 -11.70 -2.87
C VAL A 12 3.30 -11.97 -2.85
N LYS A 13 2.77 -12.23 -1.66
CA LYS A 13 1.34 -12.37 -1.41
C LYS A 13 0.85 -11.30 -0.44
N PHE A 14 -0.40 -10.90 -0.63
CA PHE A 14 -1.17 -10.19 0.37
C PHE A 14 -1.54 -11.16 1.50
N SER A 15 -1.90 -10.60 2.67
CA SER A 15 -2.30 -11.37 3.85
C SER A 15 -3.59 -12.18 3.67
N ASP A 16 -4.33 -11.99 2.57
CA ASP A 16 -5.47 -12.82 2.17
C ASP A 16 -5.06 -13.98 1.23
N GLY A 17 -3.77 -14.15 0.97
CA GLY A 17 -3.20 -15.20 0.14
C GLY A 17 -3.11 -14.88 -1.36
N LYS A 18 -3.70 -13.77 -1.83
CA LYS A 18 -3.65 -13.39 -3.25
C LYS A 18 -2.29 -12.80 -3.63
N ALA A 19 -1.90 -13.01 -4.89
CA ALA A 19 -0.64 -12.50 -5.40
C ALA A 19 -0.64 -10.97 -5.49
N PHE A 20 0.48 -10.35 -5.13
CA PHE A 20 0.78 -8.96 -5.38
C PHE A 20 1.34 -8.78 -6.80
N GLY A 21 0.92 -7.71 -7.50
CA GLY A 21 1.42 -7.41 -8.83
C GLY A 21 1.33 -5.94 -9.23
N ALA A 22 1.72 -5.67 -10.48
CA ALA A 22 1.81 -4.31 -11.04
C ALA A 22 0.46 -3.58 -11.05
N LYS A 23 -0.65 -4.31 -11.17
CA LYS A 23 -2.00 -3.74 -11.11
C LYS A 23 -2.32 -3.11 -9.76
N ASP A 24 -1.83 -3.69 -8.66
CA ASP A 24 -2.04 -3.15 -7.30
C ASP A 24 -1.28 -1.84 -7.11
N VAL A 25 -0.06 -1.74 -7.67
CA VAL A 25 0.73 -0.51 -7.67
C VAL A 25 0.04 0.57 -8.49
N VAL A 26 -0.38 0.25 -9.73
CA VAL A 26 -1.10 1.19 -10.59
C VAL A 26 -2.38 1.67 -9.92
N PHE A 27 -3.17 0.76 -9.34
CA PHE A 27 -4.37 1.08 -8.58
C PHE A 27 -4.04 2.08 -7.46
N THR A 28 -3.09 1.73 -6.58
CA THR A 28 -2.73 2.55 -5.42
C THR A 28 -2.33 3.97 -5.82
N TYR A 29 -1.42 4.12 -6.77
CA TYR A 29 -0.94 5.43 -7.19
C TYR A 29 -2.03 6.24 -7.91
N ARG A 30 -2.89 5.60 -8.71
CA ARG A 30 -4.03 6.29 -9.33
C ARG A 30 -5.07 6.72 -8.31
N THR A 31 -5.33 5.90 -7.29
CA THR A 31 -6.21 6.27 -6.18
C THR A 31 -5.68 7.51 -5.46
N ILE A 32 -4.38 7.57 -5.15
CA ILE A 32 -3.79 8.76 -4.50
C ILE A 32 -3.89 10.00 -5.38
N LEU A 33 -3.72 9.85 -6.69
CA LEU A 33 -3.77 10.96 -7.65
C LEU A 33 -5.18 11.46 -7.95
N ASP A 34 -6.21 10.63 -7.74
CA ASP A 34 -7.61 11.00 -7.97
C ASP A 34 -8.09 12.02 -6.92
N GLU A 35 -8.49 13.19 -7.42
CA GLU A 35 -8.96 14.32 -6.60
C GLU A 35 -10.18 13.96 -5.74
N LYS A 36 -10.99 12.99 -6.16
CA LYS A 36 -12.17 12.53 -5.42
C LYS A 36 -11.82 11.81 -4.13
N THR A 37 -10.59 11.33 -4.00
CA THR A 37 -10.14 10.59 -2.81
C THR A 37 -9.69 11.52 -1.69
N ASN A 38 -9.43 12.80 -2.00
CA ASN A 38 -8.90 13.79 -1.07
C ASN A 38 -7.63 13.30 -0.34
N ASN A 39 -6.77 12.54 -1.02
CA ASN A 39 -5.58 11.97 -0.42
C ASN A 39 -4.49 13.04 -0.20
N PRO A 40 -3.98 13.20 1.04
CA PRO A 40 -2.99 14.24 1.36
C PRO A 40 -1.64 14.02 0.67
N SER A 41 -1.29 12.78 0.31
CA SER A 41 -0.04 12.46 -0.40
C SER A 41 -0.06 12.86 -1.88
N ARG A 42 -1.21 13.30 -2.42
CA ARG A 42 -1.32 13.70 -3.83
C ARG A 42 -0.33 14.80 -4.21
N THR A 43 -0.10 15.77 -3.33
CA THR A 43 0.81 16.89 -3.57
C THR A 43 2.27 16.43 -3.70
N GLU A 44 2.64 15.32 -3.07
CA GLU A 44 3.97 14.73 -3.18
C GLU A 44 4.19 13.97 -4.51
N LEU A 45 3.13 13.79 -5.30
CA LEU A 45 3.12 13.09 -6.58
C LEU A 45 2.77 14.02 -7.75
N ASP A 46 2.88 15.34 -7.57
CA ASP A 46 2.54 16.36 -8.57
C ASP A 46 3.27 16.16 -9.92
N ALA A 47 4.52 15.70 -9.85
CA ALA A 47 5.37 15.38 -10.98
C ALA A 47 4.86 14.19 -11.80
N VAL A 48 4.01 13.32 -11.24
CA VAL A 48 3.50 12.14 -11.95
C VAL A 48 2.51 12.57 -13.02
N LYS A 49 2.80 12.17 -14.26
CA LYS A 49 1.89 12.26 -15.40
C LYS A 49 1.02 11.02 -15.52
N ASP A 50 1.62 9.84 -15.40
CA ASP A 50 0.94 8.55 -15.53
C ASP A 50 1.71 7.44 -14.81
N VAL A 51 0.98 6.38 -14.45
CA VAL A 51 1.50 5.13 -13.91
C VAL A 51 0.79 3.97 -14.62
N THR A 52 1.58 3.07 -15.20
CA THR A 52 1.07 1.94 -16.00
C THR A 52 1.76 0.64 -15.63
N ALA A 53 1.07 -0.47 -15.87
CA ALA A 53 1.63 -1.80 -15.75
C ALA A 53 2.09 -2.29 -17.12
N LYS A 54 3.28 -2.89 -17.18
CA LYS A 54 3.79 -3.60 -18.36
C LYS A 54 3.90 -5.09 -17.99
N GLY A 55 2.82 -5.84 -18.21
CA GLY A 55 2.71 -7.20 -17.70
C GLY A 55 2.39 -7.23 -16.20
N GLU A 56 2.72 -8.34 -15.54
CA GLU A 56 2.34 -8.57 -14.14
C GLU A 56 3.34 -8.02 -13.12
N ASP A 57 4.61 -7.83 -13.52
CA ASP A 57 5.72 -7.55 -12.60
C ASP A 57 6.42 -6.20 -12.84
N THR A 58 5.95 -5.40 -13.79
CA THR A 58 6.64 -4.18 -14.19
C THR A 58 5.71 -2.98 -14.09
N VAL A 59 6.17 -1.93 -13.41
CA VAL A 59 5.46 -0.66 -13.28
C VAL A 59 6.29 0.43 -13.94
N VAL A 60 5.65 1.26 -14.75
CA VAL A 60 6.27 2.39 -15.45
C VAL A 60 5.58 3.68 -15.01
N PHE A 61 6.33 4.54 -14.36
CA PHE A 61 5.94 5.92 -14.06
C PHE A 61 6.47 6.85 -15.15
N THR A 62 5.61 7.75 -15.61
CA THR A 62 5.99 8.86 -16.50
C THR A 62 5.77 10.17 -15.76
N LEU A 63 6.76 11.07 -15.80
CA LEU A 63 6.74 12.36 -15.14
C LEU A 63 6.45 13.50 -16.12
N LYS A 64 5.85 14.58 -15.61
CA LYS A 64 5.61 15.84 -16.33
C LYS A 64 6.90 16.65 -16.50
N TYR A 65 7.80 16.57 -15.52
CA TYR A 65 9.10 17.24 -15.49
C TYR A 65 10.11 16.38 -14.72
N PRO A 66 11.43 16.57 -14.94
CA PRO A 66 12.44 15.87 -14.16
C PRO A 66 12.32 16.23 -12.68
N TYR A 67 12.25 15.21 -11.81
CA TYR A 67 12.18 15.40 -10.36
C TYR A 67 13.18 14.43 -9.70
N ALA A 68 14.29 14.98 -9.20
CA ALA A 68 15.40 14.19 -8.67
C ALA A 68 15.00 13.24 -7.50
N PRO A 69 14.17 13.66 -6.52
CA PRO A 69 13.79 12.79 -5.41
C PRO A 69 12.58 11.88 -5.74
N PHE A 70 12.18 11.74 -7.02
CA PHE A 70 10.99 10.95 -7.37
C PHE A 70 11.05 9.51 -6.86
N ALA A 71 12.23 8.88 -6.83
CA ALA A 71 12.40 7.53 -6.29
C ALA A 71 11.96 7.40 -4.82
N GLN A 72 12.07 8.47 -4.02
CA GLN A 72 11.59 8.49 -2.63
C GLN A 72 10.06 8.58 -2.55
N ARG A 73 9.38 8.94 -3.64
CA ARG A 73 7.91 8.95 -3.75
C ARG A 73 7.34 7.62 -4.22
N THR A 74 8.19 6.67 -4.59
CA THR A 74 7.81 5.32 -5.06
C THR A 74 7.80 4.25 -3.97
N VAL A 75 7.82 4.64 -2.68
CA VAL A 75 7.88 3.73 -1.51
C VAL A 75 6.59 3.70 -0.70
N LEU A 76 5.48 4.18 -1.27
CA LEU A 76 4.19 4.21 -0.58
C LEU A 76 3.65 2.78 -0.38
N PRO A 77 2.92 2.51 0.73
CA PRO A 77 2.28 1.22 0.94
C PRO A 77 1.29 0.89 -0.18
N ILE A 78 1.33 -0.34 -0.70
CA ILE A 78 0.48 -0.77 -1.80
C ILE A 78 -0.78 -1.47 -1.28
N ALA A 79 -1.95 -0.99 -1.73
CA ALA A 79 -3.24 -1.60 -1.43
C ALA A 79 -3.62 -2.62 -2.51
N PRO A 80 -4.26 -3.74 -2.13
CA PRO A 80 -4.76 -4.74 -3.06
C PRO A 80 -5.95 -4.20 -3.88
N GLU A 81 -5.81 -4.13 -5.19
CA GLU A 81 -6.87 -3.63 -6.09
C GLU A 81 -8.15 -4.45 -5.94
N HIS A 82 -8.02 -5.78 -5.78
CA HIS A 82 -9.15 -6.71 -5.72
C HIS A 82 -10.02 -6.58 -4.47
N ILE A 83 -9.57 -5.87 -3.43
CA ILE A 83 -10.35 -5.56 -2.22
C ILE A 83 -10.61 -4.07 -2.11
N ALA A 84 -9.56 -3.26 -2.13
CA ALA A 84 -9.67 -1.82 -1.91
C ALA A 84 -10.41 -1.11 -3.07
N GLY A 85 -10.29 -1.61 -4.30
CA GLY A 85 -10.98 -1.05 -5.46
C GLY A 85 -12.48 -1.33 -5.53
N ARG A 86 -13.03 -2.13 -4.61
CA ARG A 86 -14.46 -2.53 -4.59
C ARG A 86 -15.29 -1.77 -3.56
N GLN A 87 -14.75 -0.71 -2.98
CA GLN A 87 -15.36 0.03 -1.90
C GLN A 87 -14.93 1.50 -1.96
N ASP A 88 -15.65 2.34 -1.24
CA ASP A 88 -15.25 3.73 -1.07
C ASP A 88 -13.93 3.81 -0.29
N VAL A 89 -13.00 4.62 -0.78
CA VAL A 89 -11.65 4.73 -0.21
C VAL A 89 -11.63 5.32 1.20
N ASN A 90 -12.60 6.19 1.52
CA ASN A 90 -12.63 6.95 2.76
C ASN A 90 -13.48 6.27 3.85
N THR A 91 -14.46 5.47 3.45
CA THR A 91 -15.49 4.92 4.36
C THR A 91 -15.59 3.39 4.30
N GLY A 92 -14.98 2.76 3.30
CA GLY A 92 -14.99 1.31 3.13
C GLY A 92 -14.35 0.56 4.30
N ALA A 93 -14.75 -0.70 4.48
CA ALA A 93 -14.24 -1.57 5.53
C ALA A 93 -12.71 -1.74 5.51
N PHE A 94 -12.05 -1.57 4.36
CA PHE A 94 -10.59 -1.61 4.23
C PHE A 94 -9.88 -0.62 5.16
N THR A 95 -10.52 0.52 5.47
CA THR A 95 -9.99 1.51 6.43
C THR A 95 -9.83 0.94 7.84
N THR A 96 -10.55 -0.12 8.20
CA THR A 96 -10.53 -0.76 9.53
C THR A 96 -10.14 -2.24 9.51
N LYS A 97 -10.15 -2.87 8.34
CA LYS A 97 -9.77 -4.27 8.09
C LYS A 97 -8.81 -4.31 6.90
N PRO A 98 -7.60 -3.72 7.02
CA PRO A 98 -6.67 -3.64 5.92
C PRO A 98 -6.10 -5.03 5.58
N VAL A 99 -5.84 -5.22 4.29
CA VAL A 99 -5.09 -6.35 3.74
C VAL A 99 -3.84 -5.76 3.08
N GLY A 100 -2.68 -6.35 3.35
CA GLY A 100 -1.39 -5.82 2.90
C GLY A 100 -0.36 -6.91 2.70
N THR A 101 0.82 -6.52 2.22
CA THR A 101 1.99 -7.41 2.01
C THR A 101 3.00 -7.34 3.15
N GLY A 102 2.60 -6.73 4.27
CA GLY A 102 3.46 -6.45 5.41
C GLY A 102 3.72 -7.66 6.31
N PRO A 103 4.65 -7.50 7.28
CA PRO A 103 5.03 -8.57 8.21
C PRO A 103 3.96 -8.93 9.24
N TYR A 104 2.93 -8.09 9.41
CA TYR A 104 1.88 -8.32 10.40
C TYR A 104 0.49 -8.05 9.82
N VAL A 105 -0.49 -8.81 10.32
CA VAL A 105 -1.90 -8.72 9.96
C VAL A 105 -2.67 -8.14 11.14
N LEU A 106 -3.50 -7.14 10.89
CA LEU A 106 -4.42 -6.60 11.90
C LEU A 106 -5.50 -7.63 12.20
N THR A 107 -5.60 -8.07 13.45
CA THR A 107 -6.57 -9.08 13.89
C THR A 107 -7.72 -8.49 14.70
N LYS A 108 -7.49 -7.38 15.40
CA LYS A 108 -8.52 -6.69 16.16
C LYS A 108 -8.21 -5.21 16.25
N TRP A 109 -9.25 -4.39 16.14
CA TRP A 109 -9.20 -2.97 16.44
C TRP A 109 -10.31 -2.62 17.43
N SER A 110 -9.92 -2.31 18.67
CA SER A 110 -10.78 -1.62 19.64
C SER A 110 -10.57 -0.11 19.46
N LYS A 111 -11.50 0.58 18.80
CA LYS A 111 -11.37 2.01 18.50
C LYS A 111 -11.12 2.82 19.79
N GLY A 112 -10.07 3.62 19.78
CA GLY A 112 -9.67 4.46 20.92
C GLY A 112 -8.95 3.73 22.06
N GLU A 113 -8.71 2.41 21.95
CA GLU A 113 -8.09 1.61 23.01
C GLU A 113 -6.86 0.86 22.52
N LYS A 114 -6.97 0.01 21.48
CA LYS A 114 -5.86 -0.82 21.02
C LYS A 114 -6.04 -1.43 19.63
N LEU A 115 -4.92 -1.78 19.01
CA LEU A 115 -4.83 -2.59 17.81
C LEU A 115 -4.01 -3.84 18.11
N SER A 116 -4.51 -5.02 17.74
CA SER A 116 -3.82 -6.31 17.92
C SER A 116 -3.41 -6.89 16.58
N PHE A 117 -2.18 -7.36 16.52
CA PHE A 117 -1.56 -7.87 15.30
C PHE A 117 -1.04 -9.29 15.50
N THR A 118 -1.10 -10.10 14.45
CA THR A 118 -0.43 -11.41 14.36
C THR A 118 0.63 -11.38 13.26
N ALA A 119 1.73 -12.09 13.48
CA ALA A 119 2.75 -12.29 12.45
C ALA A 119 2.11 -12.86 11.17
N ASN A 120 2.48 -12.30 10.02
CA ASN A 120 2.15 -12.84 8.70
C ASN A 120 3.14 -13.97 8.39
N PRO A 121 2.72 -15.26 8.41
CA PRO A 121 3.62 -16.37 8.14
C PRO A 121 4.14 -16.36 6.70
N ASP A 122 3.41 -15.75 5.77
CA ASP A 122 3.73 -15.68 4.34
C ASP A 122 4.45 -14.37 3.97
N TYR A 123 4.96 -13.61 4.95
CA TYR A 123 5.71 -12.39 4.67
C TYR A 123 6.94 -12.71 3.83
N TRP A 124 7.10 -11.99 2.71
CA TRP A 124 8.18 -12.22 1.75
C TRP A 124 9.59 -12.04 2.34
N GLY A 125 9.73 -11.34 3.47
CA GLY A 125 10.99 -11.17 4.20
C GLY A 125 11.24 -12.21 5.29
N GLY A 126 10.38 -13.24 5.41
CA GLY A 126 10.42 -14.25 6.47
C GLY A 126 9.49 -13.91 7.64
N ALA A 127 8.84 -14.92 8.20
CA ALA A 127 7.85 -14.72 9.27
C ALA A 127 8.49 -14.07 10.51
N PRO A 128 7.88 -13.02 11.09
CA PRO A 128 8.39 -12.42 12.33
C PRO A 128 8.51 -13.43 13.49
N GLU A 129 9.54 -13.23 14.31
CA GLU A 129 9.75 -14.02 15.53
C GLU A 129 8.65 -13.74 16.56
N VAL A 130 8.32 -12.47 16.77
CA VAL A 130 7.21 -12.04 17.63
C VAL A 130 5.89 -12.40 16.97
N LYS A 131 5.19 -13.40 17.53
CA LYS A 131 3.97 -13.93 16.92
C LYS A 131 2.76 -13.02 17.05
N LYS A 132 2.70 -12.23 18.12
CA LYS A 132 1.60 -11.31 18.41
C LYS A 132 2.14 -10.09 19.11
N PHE A 133 1.62 -8.91 18.75
CA PHE A 133 1.82 -7.71 19.53
C PHE A 133 0.52 -6.90 19.59
N THR A 134 0.44 -6.03 20.59
CA THR A 134 -0.66 -5.10 20.75
C THR A 134 -0.09 -3.69 20.83
N MET A 135 -0.64 -2.79 20.02
CA MET A 135 -0.41 -1.37 20.12
C MET A 135 -1.54 -0.78 20.95
N ALA A 136 -1.23 -0.37 22.18
CA ALA A 136 -2.18 0.30 23.06
C ALA A 136 -2.21 1.80 22.74
N ILE A 137 -3.41 2.39 22.77
CA ILE A 137 -3.64 3.82 22.70
C ILE A 137 -3.83 4.28 24.14
N ILE A 138 -2.81 4.92 24.68
CA ILE A 138 -2.86 5.53 26.01
C ILE A 138 -3.08 7.02 25.76
N LYS A 139 -4.21 7.55 26.25
CA LYS A 139 -4.41 9.00 26.30
C LYS A 139 -3.54 9.54 27.43
N ASP A 140 -2.94 10.71 27.22
CA ASP A 140 -2.24 11.44 28.28
C ASP A 140 -3.17 11.66 29.50
N ASP A 141 -2.53 11.70 30.67
CA ASP A 141 -3.14 12.02 31.96
C ASP A 141 -3.78 13.43 31.99
#